data_AF-V5GTN7-F1
#
_entry.id   AF-V5GTN7-F1
#
_cell.length_a   1.000
_cell.length_b   1.000
_cell.length_c   1.000
_cell.angle_alpha   90.00
_cell.angle_beta   90.00
_cell.angle_gamma   90.00
#
_symmetry.space_group_name_H-M   'P 1'
#
loop_
_entity.id
_entity.type
_entity.pdbx_description
1 polymer ?
#
loop_
_entity_poly.entity_id
_entity_poly.type
_entity_poly.pdbx_seq_one_letter_code
_entity_poly.pdbx_strand_id
1 'polypeptide(L)'
;LRKNVREVISPNEGLSSREMNRAKRKARQAVNKQRSREAMEDTNGEEIEKKRIKTDVKEEYIIQYDLEAGDAGDWPLEWFCDQLSQDLFSSCWETRHGAATALREVLTVQGDGAGRATYIPSCQMETYHQIWLEDMSIRLLCVLALDRFGDFVSDAVVAPVRETCAQALCGVLKLMNVPACNGVLKILLQLLDHQEWEARHGGLLGLKYLLAVREDMIDVYLPESFPFILQVMHRFLKIFI
;
A
#
# COMPACT_ATOMS: atom_id res chain seq x y z
N LEU A 1 -8.61 20.11 -42.98
CA LEU A 1 -8.39 18.64 -42.96
C LEU A 1 -7.34 18.33 -41.90
N ARG A 2 -7.76 18.09 -40.65
CA ARG A 2 -6.86 17.77 -39.53
C ARG A 2 -6.52 16.28 -39.58
N LYS A 3 -5.23 15.96 -39.70
CA LYS A 3 -4.74 14.58 -39.55
C LYS A 3 -4.79 14.18 -38.07
N ASN A 4 -5.03 12.90 -37.83
CA ASN A 4 -5.25 12.32 -36.50
C ASN A 4 -3.90 12.14 -35.76
N VAL A 5 -3.87 12.42 -34.45
CA VAL A 5 -2.66 12.43 -33.60
C VAL A 5 -1.92 11.08 -33.57
N ARG A 6 -2.61 9.99 -33.95
CA ARG A 6 -2.02 8.65 -34.04
C ARG A 6 -1.03 8.45 -35.19
N GLU A 7 -1.00 9.31 -36.20
CA GLU A 7 -0.11 9.16 -37.37
C GLU A 7 1.27 9.84 -37.20
N VAL A 8 1.54 10.49 -36.07
CA VAL A 8 2.80 11.23 -35.82
C VAL A 8 3.79 10.44 -34.95
N ILE A 9 3.41 9.27 -34.45
CA ILE A 9 4.31 8.42 -33.65
C ILE A 9 4.79 7.27 -34.54
N SER A 10 6.09 7.25 -34.83
CA SER A 10 6.78 6.27 -35.67
C SER A 10 6.49 4.81 -35.29
N PRO A 11 6.49 3.88 -36.27
CA PRO A 11 6.28 2.46 -36.04
C PRO A 11 7.63 1.73 -35.85
N ASN A 12 7.93 1.32 -34.62
CA ASN A 12 8.82 0.20 -34.21
C ASN A 12 9.55 0.47 -32.88
N GLU A 13 8.81 0.70 -31.80
CA GLU A 13 9.34 0.42 -30.46
C GLU A 13 8.46 -0.66 -29.85
N GLY A 14 8.97 -1.90 -29.84
CA GLY A 14 8.40 -2.94 -29.01
C GLY A 14 8.53 -2.57 -27.54
N LEU A 15 7.70 -3.20 -26.69
CA LEU A 15 7.77 -3.05 -25.24
C LEU A 15 9.22 -3.15 -24.76
N SER A 16 9.68 -2.17 -23.97
CA SER A 16 10.99 -2.24 -23.32
C SER A 16 11.09 -3.55 -22.53
N SER A 17 12.29 -4.11 -22.36
CA SER A 17 12.50 -5.32 -21.55
C SER A 17 11.83 -5.22 -20.17
N ARG A 18 11.76 -4.01 -19.61
CA ARG A 18 11.02 -3.68 -18.39
C ARG A 18 9.52 -3.88 -18.53
N GLU A 19 8.91 -3.32 -19.57
CA GLU A 19 7.47 -3.44 -19.82
C GLU A 19 7.07 -4.88 -20.17
N MET A 20 7.95 -5.60 -20.88
CA MET A 20 7.77 -7.00 -21.22
C MET A 20 7.84 -7.90 -19.98
N ASN A 21 8.82 -7.69 -19.08
CA ASN A 21 8.92 -8.45 -17.84
C ASN A 21 7.80 -8.10 -16.86
N ARG A 22 7.43 -6.82 -16.75
CA ARG A 22 6.27 -6.37 -15.97
C ARG A 22 4.97 -6.97 -16.50
N ALA A 23 4.79 -7.00 -17.82
CA ALA A 23 3.63 -7.65 -18.46
C ALA A 23 3.63 -9.16 -18.23
N LYS A 24 4.79 -9.83 -18.32
CA LYS A 24 4.93 -11.27 -18.04
C LYS A 24 4.61 -11.61 -16.58
N ARG A 25 5.03 -10.79 -15.62
CA ARG A 25 4.68 -10.93 -14.19
C ARG A 25 3.18 -10.73 -13.97
N LYS A 26 2.60 -9.66 -14.54
CA LYS A 26 1.14 -9.40 -14.50
C LYS A 26 0.34 -10.55 -15.10
N ALA A 27 0.78 -11.11 -16.23
CA ALA A 27 0.14 -12.25 -16.87
C ALA A 27 0.18 -13.51 -15.97
N ARG A 28 1.32 -13.79 -15.33
CA ARG A 28 1.46 -14.94 -14.42
C ARG A 28 0.61 -14.79 -13.15
N GLN A 29 0.54 -13.59 -12.58
CA GLN A 29 -0.33 -13.31 -11.43
C GLN A 29 -1.81 -13.47 -11.79
N ALA A 30 -2.23 -13.03 -12.98
CA ALA A 30 -3.60 -13.21 -13.47
C ALA A 30 -3.96 -14.70 -13.64
N VAL A 31 -3.03 -15.50 -14.19
CA VAL A 31 -3.21 -16.96 -14.35
C VAL A 31 -3.27 -17.65 -12.99
N ASN A 32 -2.41 -17.27 -12.03
CA ASN A 32 -2.43 -17.87 -10.70
C ASN A 32 -3.72 -17.52 -9.92
N LYS A 33 -4.24 -16.30 -10.12
CA LYS A 33 -5.52 -15.84 -9.53
C LYS A 33 -6.75 -16.53 -10.16
N GLN A 34 -6.69 -16.92 -11.43
CA GLN A 34 -7.71 -17.77 -12.05
C GLN A 34 -7.64 -19.20 -11.49
N ARG A 35 -6.44 -19.76 -11.38
CA ARG A 35 -6.24 -21.12 -10.86
C ARG A 35 -6.66 -21.26 -9.39
N SER A 36 -6.44 -20.25 -8.56
CA SER A 36 -6.93 -20.25 -7.17
C SER A 36 -8.45 -20.08 -7.05
N ARG A 37 -9.09 -19.46 -8.05
CA ARG A 37 -10.55 -19.29 -8.13
C ARG A 37 -11.25 -20.55 -8.63
N GLU A 38 -10.66 -21.26 -9.59
CA GLU A 38 -11.14 -22.57 -10.07
C GLU A 38 -11.01 -23.65 -8.98
N ALA A 39 -9.95 -23.61 -8.16
CA ALA A 39 -9.78 -24.52 -7.02
C ALA A 39 -10.85 -24.35 -5.91
N MET A 40 -11.50 -23.18 -5.83
CA MET A 40 -12.62 -22.95 -4.90
C MET A 40 -13.97 -23.45 -5.43
N GLU A 41 -14.12 -23.63 -6.75
CA GLU A 41 -15.36 -24.14 -7.35
C GLU A 41 -15.45 -25.68 -7.30
N ASP A 42 -14.33 -26.38 -7.09
CA ASP A 42 -14.26 -27.85 -7.09
C ASP A 42 -14.46 -28.50 -5.69
N THR A 43 -14.90 -27.73 -4.70
CA THR A 43 -15.13 -28.22 -3.32
C THR A 43 -16.61 -28.45 -3.00
N ASN A 44 -17.38 -28.99 -3.95
CA ASN A 44 -18.76 -29.41 -3.71
C ASN A 44 -19.02 -30.79 -4.33
N GLY A 45 -18.58 -31.84 -3.64
CA GLY A 45 -18.95 -33.20 -3.98
C GLY A 45 -18.05 -34.26 -3.36
N GLU A 46 -18.66 -35.03 -2.46
CA GLU A 46 -18.33 -36.40 -2.04
C GLU A 46 -17.65 -36.61 -0.68
N GLU A 47 -18.35 -37.42 0.10
CA GLU A 47 -18.11 -37.89 1.46
C GLU A 47 -17.62 -39.35 1.40
N ILE A 48 -17.02 -39.85 2.50
CA ILE A 48 -16.72 -41.26 2.86
C ILE A 48 -15.31 -41.74 2.38
N GLU A 49 -14.38 -42.34 3.15
CA GLU A 49 -14.40 -43.10 4.41
C GLU A 49 -13.01 -43.17 5.10
N LYS A 50 -13.03 -43.52 6.39
CA LYS A 50 -11.89 -43.79 7.29
C LYS A 50 -10.94 -44.89 6.77
N LYS A 51 -9.61 -44.69 6.90
CA LYS A 51 -8.66 -45.77 7.28
C LYS A 51 -7.25 -45.27 7.68
N ARG A 52 -6.94 -45.56 8.94
CA ARG A 52 -5.66 -46.00 9.54
C ARG A 52 -4.42 -45.09 9.46
N ILE A 53 -4.06 -44.63 10.65
CA ILE A 53 -2.76 -44.11 11.07
C ILE A 53 -1.64 -45.05 10.62
N LYS A 54 -0.73 -44.53 9.79
CA LYS A 54 0.67 -44.95 9.71
C LYS A 54 1.52 -43.71 9.88
N THR A 55 2.29 -43.71 10.96
CA THR A 55 3.36 -42.76 11.25
C THR A 55 4.42 -42.95 10.18
N ASP A 56 4.55 -41.98 9.28
CA ASP A 56 5.70 -41.88 8.41
C ASP A 56 6.18 -40.44 8.37
N VAL A 57 7.49 -40.32 8.20
CA VAL A 57 8.38 -39.22 8.55
C VAL A 57 7.88 -37.84 8.07
N LYS A 58 7.98 -36.83 8.96
CA LYS A 58 7.83 -35.40 8.62
C LYS A 58 8.80 -35.06 7.49
N GLU A 59 8.31 -35.02 6.25
CA GLU A 59 8.90 -34.18 5.22
C GLU A 59 8.62 -32.74 5.65
N GLU A 60 9.68 -32.03 6.06
CA GLU A 60 9.67 -30.58 6.07
C GLU A 60 9.26 -30.13 4.67
N TYR A 61 8.03 -29.64 4.53
CA TYR A 61 7.65 -28.82 3.40
C TYR A 61 8.53 -27.57 3.47
N ILE A 62 9.74 -27.67 2.91
CA ILE A 62 10.48 -26.52 2.45
C ILE A 62 9.56 -25.91 1.40
N ILE A 63 8.79 -24.92 1.82
CA ILE A 63 8.10 -24.03 0.88
C ILE A 63 9.24 -23.35 0.14
N GLN A 64 9.60 -23.92 -1.01
CA GLN A 64 10.51 -23.32 -1.95
C GLN A 64 9.77 -22.12 -2.54
N TYR A 65 9.79 -21.02 -1.79
CA TYR A 65 9.72 -19.72 -2.41
C TYR A 65 10.97 -19.68 -3.29
N ASP A 66 10.80 -19.93 -4.59
CA ASP A 66 11.70 -19.40 -5.58
C ASP A 66 11.66 -17.87 -5.39
N LEU A 67 12.47 -17.36 -4.46
CA LEU A 67 13.06 -16.04 -4.61
C LEU A 67 13.93 -16.18 -5.85
N GLU A 68 13.32 -16.11 -7.03
CA GLU A 68 14.01 -15.59 -8.21
C GLU A 68 14.51 -14.23 -7.76
N ALA A 69 15.76 -14.19 -7.29
CA ALA A 69 16.47 -12.96 -7.04
C ALA A 69 16.20 -12.10 -8.26
N GLY A 70 15.50 -10.99 -8.05
CA GLY A 70 15.19 -10.05 -9.12
C GLY A 70 16.46 -9.80 -9.92
N ASP A 71 16.29 -9.58 -11.23
CA ASP A 71 17.37 -9.18 -12.13
C ASP A 71 18.38 -8.32 -11.36
N ALA A 72 19.65 -8.74 -11.31
CA ALA A 72 20.63 -8.45 -10.24
C ALA A 72 20.95 -6.96 -9.99
N GLY A 73 20.18 -6.05 -10.60
CA GLY A 73 20.18 -4.62 -10.38
C GLY A 73 18.96 -4.02 -9.70
N ASP A 74 17.82 -4.69 -9.55
CA ASP A 74 16.63 -4.07 -8.92
C ASP A 74 16.68 -4.14 -7.38
N TRP A 75 15.92 -3.27 -6.70
CA TRP A 75 15.74 -3.36 -5.25
C TRP A 75 15.07 -4.71 -4.91
N PRO A 76 15.69 -5.58 -4.09
CA PRO A 76 15.24 -6.97 -3.92
C PRO A 76 13.79 -7.14 -3.41
N LEU A 77 13.28 -6.13 -2.70
CA LEU A 77 11.95 -6.14 -2.10
C LEU A 77 10.87 -5.50 -2.97
N GLU A 78 11.19 -5.03 -4.17
CA GLU A 78 10.22 -4.35 -5.06
C GLU A 78 9.01 -5.24 -5.35
N TRP A 79 9.25 -6.50 -5.75
CA TRP A 79 8.16 -7.44 -6.05
C TRP A 79 7.28 -7.73 -4.84
N PHE A 80 7.89 -7.77 -3.65
CA PHE A 80 7.18 -8.04 -2.40
C PHE A 80 6.31 -6.85 -2.03
N CYS A 81 6.86 -5.63 -2.10
CA CYS A 81 6.09 -4.40 -1.91
C CYS A 81 4.98 -4.23 -2.94
N ASP A 82 5.18 -4.66 -4.20
CA ASP A 82 4.14 -4.67 -5.24
C ASP A 82 2.99 -5.62 -4.88
N GLN A 83 3.29 -6.79 -4.30
CA GLN A 83 2.27 -7.73 -3.82
C GLN A 83 1.53 -7.15 -2.61
N LEU A 84 2.25 -6.65 -1.61
CA LEU A 84 1.64 -6.02 -0.43
C LEU A 84 0.75 -4.82 -0.81
N SER A 85 1.15 -4.05 -1.82
CA SER A 85 0.38 -2.93 -2.36
C SER A 85 -0.95 -3.36 -2.99
N GLN A 86 -1.07 -4.59 -3.49
CA GLN A 86 -2.34 -5.16 -3.94
C GLN A 86 -3.17 -5.65 -2.75
N ASP A 87 -2.50 -6.28 -1.78
CA ASP A 87 -3.12 -6.86 -0.58
C ASP A 87 -3.73 -5.78 0.35
N LEU A 88 -3.21 -4.54 0.31
CA LEU A 88 -3.81 -3.36 0.95
C LEU A 88 -5.29 -3.13 0.57
N PHE A 89 -5.74 -3.64 -0.58
CA PHE A 89 -7.11 -3.47 -1.07
C PHE A 89 -7.91 -4.79 -1.07
N SER A 90 -7.44 -5.80 -0.34
CA SER A 90 -8.17 -7.05 -0.13
C SER A 90 -9.52 -6.81 0.56
N SER A 91 -10.52 -7.63 0.26
CA SER A 91 -11.79 -7.63 0.98
C SER A 91 -11.63 -8.06 2.46
N CYS A 92 -10.66 -8.94 2.75
CA CYS A 92 -10.38 -9.41 4.10
C CYS A 92 -9.52 -8.39 4.86
N TRP A 93 -10.00 -7.93 6.01
CA TRP A 93 -9.30 -6.90 6.78
C TRP A 93 -7.98 -7.42 7.37
N GLU A 94 -7.90 -8.72 7.66
CA GLU A 94 -6.70 -9.41 8.15
C GLU A 94 -5.57 -9.32 7.12
N THR A 95 -5.90 -9.52 5.84
CA THR A 95 -4.96 -9.36 4.72
C THR A 95 -4.49 -7.91 4.60
N ARG A 96 -5.41 -6.94 4.67
CA ARG A 96 -5.06 -5.51 4.61
C ARG A 96 -4.14 -5.12 5.78
N HIS A 97 -4.49 -5.54 6.98
CA HIS A 97 -3.71 -5.28 8.20
C HIS A 97 -2.32 -5.92 8.14
N GLY A 98 -2.24 -7.18 7.70
CA GLY A 98 -0.97 -7.89 7.49
C GLY A 98 -0.09 -7.18 6.45
N ALA A 99 -0.68 -6.75 5.34
CA ALA A 99 0.02 -6.01 4.29
C ALA A 99 0.58 -4.67 4.80
N ALA A 100 -0.26 -3.89 5.50
CA ALA A 100 0.16 -2.63 6.11
C ALA A 100 1.27 -2.83 7.15
N THR A 101 1.18 -3.89 7.96
CA THR A 101 2.20 -4.24 8.95
C THR A 101 3.53 -4.57 8.28
N ALA A 102 3.53 -5.42 7.25
CA ALA A 102 4.73 -5.78 6.51
C ALA A 102 5.36 -4.56 5.80
N LEU A 103 4.53 -3.72 5.16
CA LEU A 103 5.00 -2.48 4.54
C LEU A 103 5.65 -1.54 5.56
N ARG A 104 5.05 -1.37 6.75
CA ARG A 104 5.63 -0.56 7.83
C ARG A 104 7.05 -1.03 8.18
N GLU A 105 7.26 -2.33 8.36
CA GLU A 105 8.57 -2.88 8.71
C GLU A 105 9.58 -2.73 7.56
N VAL A 106 9.17 -3.04 6.32
CA VAL A 106 10.03 -2.89 5.14
C VAL A 106 10.46 -1.45 4.95
N LEU A 107 9.53 -0.50 5.02
CA LEU A 107 9.83 0.93 4.87
C LEU A 107 10.77 1.44 5.97
N THR A 108 10.60 0.95 7.20
CA THR A 108 11.42 1.37 8.34
C THR A 108 12.87 0.88 8.22
N VAL A 109 13.09 -0.31 7.69
CA VAL A 109 14.43 -0.94 7.67
C VAL A 109 15.13 -0.79 6.31
N GLN A 110 14.38 -0.82 5.21
CA GLN A 110 14.89 -0.91 3.84
C GLN A 110 14.29 0.15 2.90
N GLY A 111 13.53 1.12 3.44
CA GLY A 111 12.85 2.13 2.64
C GLY A 111 13.79 2.95 1.76
N ASP A 112 15.01 3.27 2.22
CA ASP A 112 16.01 4.04 1.47
C ASP A 112 16.36 3.44 0.09
N GLY A 113 16.23 2.12 -0.05
CA GLY A 113 16.48 1.40 -1.30
C GLY A 113 15.32 1.42 -2.30
N ALA A 114 14.13 1.81 -1.87
CA ALA A 114 12.92 1.64 -2.67
C ALA A 114 12.94 2.47 -3.96
N GLY A 115 12.52 1.87 -5.08
CA GLY A 115 12.54 2.52 -6.40
C GLY A 115 13.93 2.73 -7.01
N ARG A 116 15.01 2.28 -6.35
CA ARG A 116 16.38 2.37 -6.87
C ARG A 116 16.77 1.07 -7.59
N ALA A 117 17.63 1.20 -8.59
CA ALA A 117 18.22 0.07 -9.29
C ALA A 117 19.65 0.40 -9.78
N THR A 118 20.51 -0.61 -9.93
CA THR A 118 21.94 -0.45 -10.29
C THR A 118 22.15 0.07 -11.71
N TYR A 119 21.18 -0.13 -12.60
CA TYR A 119 21.20 0.41 -13.96
C TYR A 119 20.70 1.87 -14.04
N ILE A 120 20.17 2.44 -12.95
CA ILE A 120 19.71 3.83 -12.92
C ILE A 120 20.92 4.73 -12.62
N PRO A 121 21.19 5.77 -13.43
CA PRO A 121 22.25 6.72 -13.15
C PRO A 121 22.05 7.39 -11.78
N SER A 122 23.12 7.58 -11.02
CA SER A 122 23.05 8.12 -9.65
C SER A 122 22.33 9.47 -9.54
N CYS A 123 22.40 10.31 -10.57
CA CYS A 123 21.69 11.59 -10.61
C CYS A 123 20.15 11.46 -10.71
N GLN A 124 19.62 10.32 -11.14
CA GLN A 124 18.19 10.06 -11.27
C GLN A 124 17.63 9.17 -10.15
N MET A 125 18.50 8.48 -9.39
CA MET A 125 18.07 7.53 -8.35
C MET A 125 17.15 8.18 -7.32
N GLU A 126 17.46 9.40 -6.89
CA GLU A 126 16.63 10.13 -5.95
C GLU A 126 15.24 10.45 -6.54
N THR A 127 15.17 10.83 -7.80
CA THR A 127 13.89 11.10 -8.47
C THR A 127 13.01 9.85 -8.52
N TYR A 128 13.56 8.70 -8.89
CA TYR A 128 12.80 7.44 -8.90
C TYR A 128 12.40 6.98 -7.50
N HIS A 129 13.27 7.18 -6.52
CA HIS A 129 12.97 6.92 -5.11
C HIS A 129 11.76 7.75 -4.65
N GLN A 130 11.75 9.06 -4.92
CA GLN A 130 10.63 9.94 -4.55
C GLN A 130 9.33 9.58 -5.29
N ILE A 131 9.40 9.21 -6.57
CA ILE A 131 8.22 8.72 -7.33
C ILE A 131 7.64 7.45 -6.68
N TRP A 132 8.51 6.53 -6.26
CA TRP A 132 8.07 5.30 -5.59
C TRP A 132 7.41 5.60 -4.23
N LEU A 133 7.99 6.51 -3.44
CA LEU A 133 7.42 6.94 -2.16
C LEU A 133 6.08 7.64 -2.34
N GLU A 134 5.95 8.51 -3.36
CA GLU A 134 4.68 9.16 -3.69
C GLU A 134 3.58 8.13 -4.04
N ASP A 135 3.88 7.15 -4.90
CA ASP A 135 2.92 6.07 -5.23
C ASP A 135 2.49 5.28 -3.98
N MET A 136 3.44 4.89 -3.14
CA MET A 136 3.15 4.19 -1.89
C MET A 136 2.31 5.06 -0.93
N SER A 137 2.64 6.35 -0.80
CA SER A 137 1.89 7.28 0.05
C SER A 137 0.43 7.42 -0.40
N ILE A 138 0.19 7.50 -1.72
CA ILE A 138 -1.16 7.60 -2.29
C ILE A 138 -1.97 6.35 -1.98
N ARG A 139 -1.38 5.15 -2.13
CA ARG A 139 -2.07 3.90 -1.81
C ARG A 139 -2.46 3.82 -0.34
N LEU A 140 -1.55 4.19 0.57
CA LEU A 140 -1.83 4.24 2.00
C LEU A 140 -2.92 5.27 2.34
N LEU A 141 -2.87 6.46 1.72
CA LEU A 141 -3.92 7.49 1.86
C LEU A 141 -5.27 7.00 1.34
N CYS A 142 -5.31 6.23 0.25
CA CYS A 142 -6.54 5.60 -0.22
C CYS A 142 -7.13 4.64 0.83
N VAL A 143 -6.29 3.84 1.50
CA VAL A 143 -6.78 2.96 2.58
C VAL A 143 -7.31 3.78 3.76
N LEU A 144 -6.62 4.86 4.15
CA LEU A 144 -7.10 5.77 5.20
C LEU A 144 -8.47 6.40 4.86
N ALA A 145 -8.73 6.69 3.58
CA ALA A 145 -9.97 7.28 3.12
C ALA A 145 -11.12 6.27 2.96
N LEU A 146 -10.80 5.03 2.55
CA LEU A 146 -11.78 4.05 2.08
C LEU A 146 -12.09 2.93 3.08
N ASP A 147 -11.15 2.58 3.98
CA ASP A 147 -11.33 1.47 4.90
C ASP A 147 -12.46 1.78 5.90
N ARG A 148 -13.47 0.91 5.92
CA ARG A 148 -14.65 1.01 6.81
C ARG A 148 -14.62 0.01 7.96
N PHE A 149 -13.53 -0.75 8.11
CA PHE A 149 -13.45 -1.71 9.20
C PHE A 149 -13.28 -0.96 10.52
N GLY A 150 -14.14 -1.29 11.47
CA GLY A 150 -14.08 -0.80 12.85
C GLY A 150 -14.48 -1.95 13.75
N ASP A 151 -13.64 -2.26 14.72
CA ASP A 151 -13.97 -3.17 15.80
C ASP A 151 -14.62 -2.37 16.93
N PHE A 152 -15.82 -2.80 17.32
CA PHE A 152 -16.66 -2.17 18.34
C PHE A 152 -16.75 -3.05 19.60
N VAL A 153 -15.81 -3.98 19.77
CA VAL A 153 -15.67 -4.71 21.04
C VAL A 153 -15.22 -3.69 22.09
N SER A 154 -16.12 -3.39 23.03
CA SER A 154 -16.06 -2.33 24.08
C SER A 154 -16.58 -0.94 23.66
N ASP A 155 -16.58 0.01 24.60
CA ASP A 155 -17.08 1.39 24.39
C ASP A 155 -16.18 2.24 23.45
N ALA A 156 -15.08 1.68 22.96
CA ALA A 156 -14.15 2.34 22.05
C ALA A 156 -14.19 1.70 20.66
N VAL A 157 -14.16 2.54 19.62
CA VAL A 157 -14.02 2.07 18.24
C VAL A 157 -12.54 1.92 17.91
N VAL A 158 -12.12 0.69 17.57
CA VAL A 158 -10.75 0.40 17.14
C VAL A 158 -10.72 0.24 15.63
N ALA A 159 -9.81 0.96 14.96
CA ALA A 159 -9.64 0.92 13.51
C ALA A 159 -8.27 0.36 13.14
N PRO A 160 -8.04 -0.97 13.26
CA PRO A 160 -6.70 -1.54 13.23
C PRO A 160 -5.99 -1.35 11.88
N VAL A 161 -6.72 -1.46 10.78
CA VAL A 161 -6.17 -1.25 9.43
C VAL A 161 -5.77 0.21 9.24
N ARG A 162 -6.63 1.17 9.61
CA ARG A 162 -6.35 2.60 9.47
C ARG A 162 -5.16 3.04 10.33
N GLU A 163 -5.10 2.60 11.60
CA GLU A 163 -3.97 2.89 12.49
C GLU A 163 -2.66 2.37 11.90
N THR A 164 -2.64 1.12 11.43
CA THR A 164 -1.44 0.50 10.89
C THR A 164 -1.01 1.12 9.55
N CYS A 165 -1.95 1.49 8.68
CA CYS A 165 -1.64 2.21 7.44
C CYS A 165 -1.07 3.61 7.73
N ALA A 166 -1.56 4.30 8.76
CA ALA A 166 -1.02 5.59 9.15
C ALA A 166 0.41 5.46 9.72
N GLN A 167 0.70 4.37 10.45
CA GLN A 167 2.06 4.04 10.88
C GLN A 167 2.97 3.66 9.70
N ALA A 168 2.48 2.92 8.71
CA ALA A 168 3.25 2.66 7.49
C ALA A 168 3.55 3.95 6.72
N LEU A 169 2.57 4.87 6.64
CA LEU A 169 2.73 6.18 6.02
C LEU A 169 3.80 7.01 6.72
N CYS A 170 3.94 6.89 8.05
CA CYS A 170 5.05 7.49 8.81
C CYS A 170 6.43 7.09 8.25
N GLY A 171 6.63 5.82 7.92
CA GLY A 171 7.86 5.33 7.30
C GLY A 171 8.13 5.96 5.94
N VAL A 172 7.09 6.12 5.11
CA VAL A 172 7.20 6.80 3.81
C VAL A 172 7.55 8.28 4.01
N LEU A 173 6.85 8.98 4.91
CA LEU A 173 6.99 10.42 5.15
C LEU A 173 8.37 10.83 5.66
N LYS A 174 9.08 9.94 6.36
CA LYS A 174 10.49 10.15 6.76
C LYS A 174 11.42 10.32 5.57
N LEU A 175 11.11 9.61 4.48
CA LEU A 175 11.96 9.51 3.29
C LEU A 175 11.53 10.50 2.20
N MET A 176 10.32 11.04 2.29
CA MET A 176 9.77 11.98 1.32
C MET A 176 10.38 13.38 1.45
N ASN A 177 10.58 14.01 0.29
CA ASN A 177 10.94 15.42 0.22
C ASN A 177 9.77 16.35 0.65
N VAL A 178 10.10 17.61 0.95
CA VAL A 178 9.13 18.62 1.41
C VAL A 178 7.96 18.83 0.42
N PRO A 179 8.19 18.98 -0.90
CA PRO A 179 7.07 19.09 -1.86
C PRO A 179 6.09 17.92 -1.81
N ALA A 180 6.59 16.69 -1.69
CA ALA A 180 5.76 15.50 -1.64
C ALA A 180 4.98 15.43 -0.31
N CYS A 181 5.59 15.78 0.83
CA CYS A 181 4.89 15.91 2.11
C CYS A 181 3.79 16.98 2.08
N ASN A 182 4.01 18.11 1.40
CA ASN A 182 2.97 19.12 1.18
C ASN A 182 1.79 18.55 0.37
N GLY A 183 2.06 17.66 -0.58
CA GLY A 183 1.03 16.91 -1.31
C GLY A 183 0.20 16.03 -0.39
N VAL A 184 0.87 15.27 0.49
CA VAL A 184 0.20 14.43 1.50
C VAL A 184 -0.65 15.27 2.45
N LEU A 185 -0.13 16.39 2.97
CA LEU A 185 -0.88 17.30 3.84
C LEU A 185 -2.18 17.77 3.18
N LYS A 186 -2.12 18.22 1.93
CA LYS A 186 -3.32 18.68 1.19
C LYS A 186 -4.39 17.60 1.09
N ILE A 187 -4.01 16.35 0.84
CA ILE A 187 -4.95 15.22 0.78
C ILE A 187 -5.54 14.96 2.17
N LEU A 188 -4.71 14.96 3.22
CA LEU A 188 -5.17 14.76 4.59
C LEU A 188 -6.19 15.83 5.00
N LEU A 189 -5.95 17.11 4.69
CA LEU A 189 -6.90 18.19 4.97
C LEU A 189 -8.24 18.01 4.23
N GLN A 190 -8.22 17.49 3.00
CA GLN A 190 -9.44 17.14 2.28
C GLN A 190 -10.21 16.00 2.96
N LEU A 191 -9.51 14.99 3.51
CA LEU A 191 -10.15 13.91 4.27
C LEU A 191 -10.83 14.43 5.55
N LEU A 192 -10.25 15.44 6.21
CA LEU A 192 -10.83 16.06 7.42
C LEU A 192 -12.17 16.76 7.16
N ASP A 193 -12.41 17.26 5.95
CA ASP A 193 -13.69 17.92 5.62
C ASP A 193 -14.77 16.94 5.12
N HIS A 194 -14.40 15.68 4.86
CA HIS A 194 -15.31 14.68 4.30
C HIS A 194 -16.52 14.38 5.22
N GLN A 195 -17.66 14.03 4.63
CA GLN A 195 -18.92 13.79 5.38
C GLN A 195 -18.89 12.52 6.23
N GLU A 196 -18.23 11.47 5.75
CA GLU A 196 -18.08 10.23 6.48
C GLU A 196 -17.03 10.32 7.59
N TRP A 197 -17.34 9.76 8.77
CA TRP A 197 -16.47 9.85 9.93
C TRP A 197 -15.20 9.00 9.78
N GLU A 198 -15.25 7.87 9.06
CA GLU A 198 -14.09 6.99 8.88
C GLU A 198 -13.01 7.70 8.06
N ALA A 199 -13.41 8.46 7.03
CA ALA A 199 -12.49 9.26 6.22
C ALA A 199 -11.85 10.38 7.06
N ARG A 200 -12.64 11.09 7.86
CA ARG A 200 -12.11 12.11 8.79
C ARG A 200 -11.15 11.52 9.81
N HIS A 201 -11.51 10.36 10.37
CA HIS A 201 -10.65 9.63 11.31
C HIS A 201 -9.34 9.19 10.64
N GLY A 202 -9.39 8.65 9.42
CA GLY A 202 -8.20 8.33 8.63
C GLY A 202 -7.32 9.55 8.36
N GLY A 203 -7.93 10.69 8.01
CA GLY A 203 -7.23 11.98 7.86
C GLY A 203 -6.55 12.43 9.15
N LEU A 204 -7.23 12.33 10.31
CA LEU A 204 -6.65 12.68 11.61
C LEU A 204 -5.48 11.78 11.98
N LEU A 205 -5.57 10.48 11.72
CA LEU A 205 -4.47 9.54 11.94
C LEU A 205 -3.26 9.89 11.07
N GLY A 206 -3.46 10.08 9.77
CA GLY A 206 -2.38 10.46 8.88
C GLY A 206 -1.73 11.79 9.29
N LEU A 207 -2.52 12.78 9.69
CA LEU A 207 -2.02 14.08 10.15
C LEU A 207 -1.23 13.96 11.46
N LYS A 208 -1.72 13.16 12.42
CA LYS A 208 -1.01 12.86 13.68
C LYS A 208 0.40 12.34 13.40
N TYR A 209 0.53 11.35 12.52
CA TYR A 209 1.84 10.77 12.21
C TYR A 209 2.72 11.69 11.35
N LEU A 210 2.13 12.49 10.44
CA LEU A 210 2.88 13.51 9.69
C LEU A 210 3.53 14.53 10.63
N LEU A 211 2.76 15.09 11.55
CA LEU A 211 3.27 16.07 12.53
C LEU A 211 4.30 15.44 13.48
N ALA A 212 4.10 14.17 13.86
CA ALA A 212 5.03 13.47 14.74
C ALA A 212 6.37 13.14 14.06
N VAL A 213 6.40 12.99 12.75
CA VAL A 213 7.59 12.50 12.04
C VAL A 213 8.37 13.59 11.31
N ARG A 214 7.67 14.66 10.92
CA ARG A 214 8.25 15.83 10.26
C ARG A 214 8.26 17.02 11.21
N GLU A 215 8.99 16.84 12.31
CA GLU A 215 9.20 17.89 13.31
C GLU A 215 9.76 19.18 12.69
N ASP A 216 10.57 19.02 11.64
CA ASP A 216 11.15 20.10 10.84
C ASP A 216 10.10 21.00 10.14
N MET A 217 8.85 20.55 10.02
CA MET A 217 7.77 21.29 9.35
C MET A 217 6.59 21.64 10.27
N ILE A 218 6.67 21.34 11.57
CA ILE A 218 5.56 21.55 12.53
C ILE A 218 5.09 23.01 12.55
N ASP A 219 6.02 23.97 12.53
CA ASP A 219 5.70 25.40 12.61
C ASP A 219 4.84 25.89 11.43
N VAL A 220 4.87 25.17 10.31
CA VAL A 220 4.05 25.46 9.13
C VAL A 220 2.77 24.61 9.17
N TYR A 221 2.90 23.31 9.41
CA TYR A 221 1.80 22.36 9.25
C TYR A 221 0.77 22.43 10.38
N LEU A 222 1.20 22.69 11.61
CA LEU A 222 0.29 22.75 12.75
C LEU A 222 -0.68 23.94 12.62
N PRO A 223 -0.22 25.19 12.38
CA PRO A 223 -1.14 26.31 12.16
C PRO A 223 -2.10 26.10 10.97
N GLU A 224 -1.61 25.50 9.87
CA GLU A 224 -2.42 25.24 8.67
C GLU A 224 -3.52 24.21 8.94
N SER A 225 -3.19 23.15 9.69
CA SER A 225 -4.13 22.04 9.96
C SER A 225 -5.04 22.28 11.17
N PHE A 226 -4.66 23.17 12.09
CA PHE A 226 -5.38 23.40 13.34
C PHE A 226 -6.87 23.75 13.16
N PRO A 227 -7.29 24.63 12.22
CA PRO A 227 -8.71 24.92 12.00
C PRO A 227 -9.52 23.67 11.61
N PHE A 228 -8.94 22.79 10.80
CA PHE A 228 -9.56 21.54 10.37
C PHE A 228 -9.69 20.56 11.55
N ILE A 229 -8.66 20.43 12.39
CA ILE A 229 -8.71 19.60 13.60
C ILE A 229 -9.87 20.05 14.50
N LEU A 230 -9.97 21.35 14.79
CA LEU A 230 -11.05 21.90 15.62
C LEU A 230 -12.43 21.62 15.03
N GLN A 231 -12.59 21.80 13.71
CA GLN A 231 -13.86 21.53 13.02
C GLN A 231 -14.26 20.06 13.16
N VAL A 232 -13.31 19.13 13.00
CA VAL A 232 -13.56 17.70 13.13
C VAL A 232 -13.95 17.34 14.56
N MET A 233 -13.25 17.86 15.57
CA MET A 233 -13.61 17.64 16.99
C MET A 233 -15.03 18.12 17.30
N HIS A 234 -15.42 19.28 16.77
CA HIS A 234 -16.78 19.80 16.95
C HIS A 234 -17.84 18.92 16.26
N ARG A 235 -17.54 18.36 15.08
CA ARG A 235 -18.42 17.39 14.40
C ARG A 235 -18.58 16.10 15.20
N PHE A 236 -17.51 15.60 15.82
CA PHE A 236 -17.60 14.41 16.67
C PHE A 236 -18.45 14.65 17.93
N LEU A 237 -18.31 15.81 18.59
CA LEU A 237 -19.12 16.14 19.76
C LEU A 237 -20.63 16.23 19.45
N LYS A 238 -21.00 16.71 18.27
CA LYS A 238 -22.40 16.78 17.82
C LYS A 238 -23.06 15.42 17.55
N ILE A 239 -22.31 14.32 17.50
CA ILE A 239 -22.88 12.98 17.35
C ILE A 239 -23.41 12.46 18.71
N PHE A 240 -22.88 12.98 19.82
CA PHE A 240 -23.21 12.54 21.18
C PHE A 240 -24.16 13.47 21.94
N ILE A 241 -24.65 14.54 21.30
CA ILE A 241 -25.63 15.50 21.82
C ILE A 241 -26.86 15.46 20.93
#